data_AF-A0A3B9V1Q4-F1
#
_entry.id   AF-A0A3B9V1Q4-F1
#
_cell.length_a   1.000
_cell.length_b   1.000
_cell.length_c   1.000
_cell.angle_alpha   90.00
_cell.angle_beta   90.00
_cell.angle_gamma   90.00
#
_symmetry.space_group_name_H-M   'P 1'
#
loop_
_entity.id
_entity.type
_entity.pdbx_description
1 polymer ?
#
loop_
_entity_poly.entity_id
_entity_poly.type
_entity_poly.pdbx_seq_one_letter_code
_entity_poly.pdbx_strand_id
1 'polypeptide(L)' 'YPGGIKEITFEKQLAADSRKIIERAVKGMLPRNSLGRSMLSKLRVYPGPDHAHTAQQPQPLDI' A
#
# COMPACT_ATOMS: atom_id res chain seq x y z
N TYR A 1 -22.22 0.98 16.31
CA TYR A 1 -22.49 2.43 16.25
C TYR A 1 -23.28 2.73 14.98
N PRO A 2 -24.57 3.09 15.06
CA PRO A 2 -25.30 3.58 13.89
C PRO A 2 -24.59 4.83 13.35
N GLY A 3 -24.30 4.86 12.03
CA GLY A 3 -23.61 5.98 11.37
C GLY A 3 -22.08 5.86 11.19
N GLY A 4 -21.47 4.70 11.43
CA GLY A 4 -20.01 4.51 11.39
C GLY A 4 -19.35 4.44 10.00
N ILE A 5 -20.05 4.78 8.91
CA ILE A 5 -19.50 4.75 7.56
C ILE A 5 -18.56 5.96 7.39
N LYS A 6 -17.33 5.69 6.94
CA LYS A 6 -16.34 6.73 6.63
C LYS A 6 -15.99 6.64 5.15
N GLU A 7 -16.27 7.70 4.42
CA GLU A 7 -15.92 7.84 3.02
C GLU A 7 -14.82 8.88 2.86
N ILE A 8 -13.90 8.63 1.91
CA ILE A 8 -12.84 9.56 1.57
C ILE A 8 -12.66 9.56 0.05
N THR A 9 -12.56 10.74 -0.56
CA THR A 9 -12.30 10.87 -1.99
C THR A 9 -10.84 10.54 -2.29
N PHE A 10 -10.57 10.17 -3.54
CA PHE A 10 -9.21 9.85 -4.00
C PHE A 10 -8.23 11.00 -3.73
N GLU A 11 -8.59 12.23 -4.11
CA GLU A 11 -7.76 13.42 -3.93
C GLU A 11 -7.43 13.68 -2.46
N LYS A 12 -8.43 13.55 -1.57
CA LYS A 12 -8.22 13.71 -0.13
C LYS A 12 -7.31 12.62 0.42
N GLN A 13 -7.46 11.38 -0.04
CA GLN A 13 -6.59 10.27 0.37
C GLN A 13 -5.17 10.44 -0.17
N LEU A 14 -5.00 10.95 -1.39
CA LEU A 14 -3.71 11.21 -2.00
C LEU A 14 -2.93 12.29 -1.24
N ALA A 15 -3.61 13.37 -0.87
CA ALA A 15 -3.04 14.44 -0.05
C ALA A 15 -2.73 13.98 1.39
N ALA A 16 -3.58 13.12 1.97
CA ALA A 16 -3.39 12.65 3.34
C ALA A 16 -2.32 11.55 3.46
N ASP A 17 -2.41 10.50 2.64
CA ASP A 17 -1.45 9.39 2.61
C ASP A 17 -1.58 8.63 1.28
N SER A 18 -0.73 8.99 0.33
CA SER A 18 -0.66 8.40 -1.01
C SER A 18 -0.34 6.91 -0.99
N ARG A 19 0.43 6.43 0.00
CA ARG A 19 0.82 5.01 0.12
C ARG A 19 -0.40 4.11 0.25
N LYS A 20 -1.40 4.55 1.02
CA LYS A 20 -2.63 3.76 1.27
C LYS A 20 -3.41 3.47 0.00
N ILE A 21 -3.30 4.31 -1.03
CA ILE A 21 -3.96 4.07 -2.32
C ILE A 21 -3.36 2.81 -2.96
N ILE A 22 -2.04 2.76 -3.08
CA ILE A 22 -1.32 1.64 -3.67
C ILE A 22 -1.48 0.37 -2.83
N GLU A 23 -1.31 0.47 -1.51
CA GLU A 23 -1.50 -0.67 -0.60
C GLU A 23 -2.90 -1.27 -0.70
N ARG A 24 -3.94 -0.41 -0.78
CA ARG A 24 -5.34 -0.87 -0.94
C ARG A 24 -5.57 -1.52 -2.30
N ALA A 25 -5.02 -0.96 -3.38
CA ALA A 25 -5.13 -1.53 -4.72
C ALA A 25 -4.50 -2.93 -4.76
N VAL A 26 -3.26 -3.07 -4.31
CA VAL A 26 -2.55 -4.37 -4.29
C VAL A 26 -3.26 -5.36 -3.36
N LYS A 27 -3.71 -4.92 -2.19
CA LYS A 27 -4.49 -5.77 -1.27
C LYS A 27 -5.78 -6.30 -1.93
N GLY A 28 -6.42 -5.51 -2.79
CA GLY A 28 -7.61 -5.92 -3.55
C GLY A 28 -7.32 -6.97 -4.62
N MET A 29 -6.10 -7.02 -5.13
CA MET A 29 -5.65 -8.00 -6.14
C MET A 29 -5.13 -9.31 -5.53
N LEU A 30 -4.93 -9.37 -4.20
CA LEU A 30 -4.41 -10.55 -3.50
C LEU A 30 -5.54 -11.46 -2.98
N PRO A 31 -5.27 -12.77 -2.79
CA PRO A 31 -6.25 -13.71 -2.23
C PRO A 31 -6.64 -13.32 -0.80
N ARG A 32 -7.93 -13.44 -0.47
CA ARG A 32 -8.48 -13.04 0.84
C ARG A 32 -8.30 -14.12 1.92
N ASN A 33 -7.06 -14.51 2.18
CA ASN A 33 -6.68 -15.53 3.17
C ASN A 33 -5.45 -15.12 4.00
N SER A 34 -4.96 -16.02 4.86
CA SER A 34 -3.74 -15.79 5.66
C SER A 34 -2.52 -15.57 4.77
N LEU A 35 -2.39 -16.32 3.67
CA LEU A 35 -1.30 -16.18 2.72
C LEU A 35 -1.28 -14.79 2.08
N GLY A 36 -2.42 -14.27 1.63
CA GLY A 36 -2.51 -12.92 1.04
C GLY A 36 -2.10 -11.82 2.02
N ARG A 37 -2.40 -11.98 3.32
CA ARG A 37 -1.89 -11.06 4.37
C ARG A 37 -0.37 -11.15 4.50
N SER A 38 0.19 -12.35 4.45
CA SER A 38 1.65 -12.56 4.47
C SER A 38 2.35 -12.07 3.21
N MET A 39 1.67 -12.06 2.05
CA MET A 39 2.18 -11.46 0.83
C MET A 39 2.17 -9.93 0.93
N LEU A 40 1.08 -9.35 1.43
CA LEU A 40 0.95 -7.90 1.59
C LEU A 40 2.00 -7.32 2.52
N SER A 41 2.41 -8.02 3.58
CA SER A 41 3.44 -7.53 4.52
C SER A 41 4.86 -7.40 3.93
N LYS A 42 5.08 -8.04 2.77
CA LYS A 42 6.33 -7.93 1.99
C LYS A 42 6.36 -6.66 1.13
N LEU A 43 5.20 -6.09 0.81
CA LEU A 43 5.11 -4.84 0.06
C LEU A 43 5.52 -3.66 0.95
N ARG A 44 6.40 -2.80 0.44
CA ARG A 44 6.86 -1.57 1.12
C ARG A 44 6.70 -0.39 0.17
N VAL A 45 5.74 0.49 0.49
CA VAL A 45 5.42 1.66 -0.33
C VAL A 45 5.92 2.92 0.38
N TYR A 46 6.68 3.74 -0.33
CA TYR A 46 7.24 4.98 0.18
C TYR A 46 6.65 6.19 -0.55
N PRO A 47 6.43 7.32 0.14
CA PRO A 47 6.13 8.56 -0.54
C PRO A 47 7.45 9.20 -0.99
N GLY A 48 7.64 9.36 -2.29
CA GLY A 48 8.87 9.94 -2.86
C GLY A 48 9.87 8.89 -3.38
N PRO A 49 11.06 9.34 -3.80
CA PRO A 49 12.03 8.48 -4.50
C PRO A 49 12.86 7.58 -3.57
N ASP A 50 12.93 7.90 -2.28
CA ASP A 50 13.84 7.23 -1.34
C ASP A 50 13.16 6.09 -0.56
N HIS A 51 13.92 5.02 -0.30
CA HIS A 51 13.51 3.90 0.54
C HIS A 51 14.58 3.55 1.59
N ALA A 52 14.15 3.06 2.76
CA ALA A 52 15.05 2.68 3.85
C ALA A 52 15.72 1.28 3.67
N HIS A 53 15.65 0.69 2.47
CA HIS A 53 16.07 -0.69 2.19
C HIS A 53 17.50 -0.83 1.67
N THR A 54 18.42 0.04 2.10
CA THR A 54 19.83 0.00 1.68
C THR A 54 20.52 -1.34 1.94
N ALA A 55 20.19 -2.01 3.06
CA ALA A 55 20.78 -3.32 3.39
C ALA A 55 20.33 -4.47 2.46
N GLN A 56 19.20 -4.32 1.78
CA GLN A 56 18.60 -5.37 0.94
C GLN A 56 19.09 -5.32 -0.51
N GLN A 57 19.86 -4.30 -0.89
CA GLN A 57 20.40 -4.10 -2.24
C GLN A 57 19.33 -4.32 -3.34
N PRO A 58 18.23 -3.53 -3.32
CA PRO A 58 17.14 -3.71 -4.26
C PRO A 58 17.62 -3.46 -5.69
N GLN A 59 17.26 -4.38 -6.59
CA GLN A 59 17.54 -4.23 -8.02
C GLN A 59 16.36 -3.52 -8.69
N PRO A 60 16.62 -2.46 -9.48
CA PRO A 60 15.56 -1.82 -10.25
C PRO A 60 15.00 -2.80 -11.27
N LEU A 61 13.67 -2.84 -11.37
CA LEU A 61 12.94 -3.61 -12.37
C LEU A 61 12.22 -2.62 -13.28
N ASP A 62 12.44 -2.73 -14.59
CA ASP A 62 11.62 -2.04 -15.60
C ASP A 62 10.37 -2.89 -15.89
N ILE A 63 9.19 -2.29 -15.69
CA ILE A 63 7.86 -2.90 -15.87
C ILE A 63 6.96 -1.99 -16.67
#